data_AF-A0A165MBY9-F1
#
_entry.id   AF-A0A165MBY9-F1
#
_cell.length_a   1.000
_cell.length_b   1.000
_cell.length_c   1.000
_cell.angle_alpha   90.00
_cell.angle_beta   90.00
_cell.angle_gamma   90.00
#
_symmetry.space_group_name_H-M   'P 1'
#
loop_
_entity.id
_entity.type
_entity.pdbx_description
1 polymer ?
#
loop_
_entity_poly.entity_id
_entity_poly.type
_entity_poly.pdbx_seq_one_letter_code
_entity_poly.pdbx_strand_id
1 'polypeptide(L)'
;MTTDRRPDKIELDELDQQLASADDGDVTALTRAVATYETRLSTAHEDGESDRYRRISRAYRERLITVLDDAIQTEGWEILEEFLNAYHPETTDGFPHVTTILQNVTGRYLIRTRLSDSVDAIPVPALAFFSSILDQIEGDGYDFIREALHPYGWGIGHPDHSVADNIHQHASTGLPLVNAMLEHAFYADQHSAIELLEQLINDEAVRQTLPYRSGKISGPRYLLDAPAGAVSEFSPTIPRYWEWQEDLDYEFVLDADVEKRIRDIVTEEGIDGDLPTDWTIADLTL
;
A
#
# COMPACT_ATOMS: atom_id res chain seq x y z
N MET A 1 -42.53 -3.14 15.73
CA MET A 1 -41.73 -1.90 15.68
C MET A 1 -40.27 -2.32 15.58
N THR A 2 -39.75 -2.37 14.36
CA THR A 2 -38.33 -2.54 14.07
C THR A 2 -37.64 -1.23 14.47
N THR A 3 -36.86 -1.26 15.54
CA THR A 3 -35.96 -0.17 15.88
C THR A 3 -34.94 -0.04 14.75
N ASP A 4 -35.00 1.09 14.04
CA ASP A 4 -33.98 1.53 13.09
C ASP A 4 -32.67 1.71 13.89
N ARG A 5 -31.86 0.65 13.99
CA ARG A 5 -30.51 0.68 14.57
C ARG A 5 -29.58 1.28 13.52
N ARG A 6 -29.73 2.58 13.23
CA ARG A 6 -28.56 3.34 12.76
C ARG A 6 -27.65 3.48 13.96
N PRO A 7 -26.41 2.97 13.93
CA PRO A 7 -25.50 3.17 15.03
C PRO A 7 -25.31 4.67 15.24
N ASP A 8 -25.40 5.14 16.49
CA ASP A 8 -25.11 6.53 16.85
C ASP A 8 -23.75 6.91 16.24
N LYS A 9 -23.75 7.98 15.44
CA LYS A 9 -22.55 8.53 14.83
C LYS A 9 -21.57 8.88 15.95
N ILE A 10 -20.33 8.41 15.87
CA ILE A 10 -19.29 8.94 16.76
C ILE A 10 -19.04 10.38 16.33
N GLU A 11 -19.29 11.30 17.25
CA GLU A 11 -18.97 12.72 17.09
C GLU A 11 -17.90 13.06 18.13
N LEU A 12 -16.78 13.56 17.62
CA LEU A 12 -15.66 14.05 18.41
C LEU A 12 -15.54 15.54 18.11
N ASP A 13 -16.38 16.37 18.73
CA ASP A 13 -16.47 17.82 18.46
C ASP A 13 -15.12 18.52 18.40
N GLU A 14 -14.18 18.10 19.27
CA GLU A 14 -12.81 18.59 19.29
C GLU A 14 -12.05 18.27 17.99
N LEU A 15 -12.11 17.01 17.54
CA LEU A 15 -11.47 16.57 16.30
C LEU A 15 -12.15 17.20 15.08
N ASP A 16 -13.49 17.31 15.09
CA ASP A 16 -14.26 17.97 14.02
C ASP A 16 -13.84 19.44 13.87
N GLN A 17 -13.69 20.17 14.98
CA GLN A 17 -13.21 21.56 14.97
C GLN A 17 -11.77 21.69 14.50
N GLN A 18 -10.88 20.79 14.95
CA GLN A 18 -9.48 20.79 14.54
C GLN A 18 -9.34 20.52 13.03
N LEU A 19 -10.11 19.59 12.50
CA LEU A 19 -10.14 19.29 11.06
C LEU A 19 -10.69 20.47 10.25
N ALA A 20 -11.77 21.11 10.73
CA ALA A 20 -12.33 22.29 10.06
C ALA A 20 -11.33 23.47 10.00
N SER A 21 -10.57 23.72 11.06
CA SER A 21 -9.49 24.72 11.03
C SER A 21 -8.35 24.31 10.10
N ALA A 22 -8.01 23.01 10.04
CA ALA A 22 -6.97 22.50 9.16
C ALA A 22 -7.35 22.64 7.67
N ASP A 23 -8.64 22.53 7.32
CA ASP A 23 -9.13 22.83 5.97
C ASP A 23 -8.86 24.27 5.54
N ASP A 24 -8.85 25.20 6.48
CA ASP A 24 -8.53 26.62 6.24
C ASP A 24 -7.00 26.87 6.18
N GLY A 25 -6.18 25.81 6.18
CA GLY A 25 -4.72 25.87 6.10
C GLY A 25 -4.01 25.98 7.45
N ASP A 26 -4.70 25.76 8.58
CA ASP A 26 -4.06 25.76 9.91
C ASP A 26 -3.31 24.43 10.16
N VAL A 27 -2.03 24.40 9.79
CA VAL A 27 -1.13 23.25 10.03
C VAL A 27 -1.04 22.90 11.52
N THR A 28 -1.12 23.88 12.43
CA THR A 28 -1.09 23.59 13.87
C THR A 28 -2.36 22.86 14.29
N ALA A 29 -3.52 23.22 13.72
CA ALA A 29 -4.76 22.48 13.95
C ALA A 29 -4.68 21.06 13.38
N LEU A 30 -4.04 20.86 12.22
CA LEU A 30 -3.80 19.54 11.65
C LEU A 30 -2.95 18.66 12.57
N THR A 31 -1.82 19.18 13.09
CA THR A 31 -0.99 18.44 14.06
C THR A 31 -1.79 18.02 15.29
N ARG A 32 -2.66 18.92 15.80
CA ARG A 32 -3.55 18.59 16.92
C ARG A 32 -4.60 17.55 16.53
N ALA A 33 -5.17 17.60 15.33
CA ALA A 33 -6.14 16.63 14.85
C ALA A 33 -5.55 15.22 14.81
N VAL A 34 -4.35 15.07 14.24
CA VAL A 34 -3.61 13.80 14.18
C VAL A 34 -3.35 13.27 15.60
N ALA A 35 -2.87 14.13 16.51
CA ALA A 35 -2.62 13.75 17.90
C ALA A 35 -3.90 13.37 18.67
N THR A 36 -4.99 14.09 18.47
CA THR A 36 -6.31 13.76 19.03
C THR A 36 -6.77 12.41 18.53
N TYR A 37 -6.69 12.16 17.21
CA TYR A 37 -7.09 10.90 16.62
C TYR A 37 -6.29 9.71 17.18
N GLU A 38 -4.96 9.83 17.23
CA GLU A 38 -4.08 8.82 17.82
C GLU A 38 -4.48 8.52 19.27
N THR A 39 -4.61 9.56 20.10
CA THR A 39 -4.96 9.44 21.51
C THR A 39 -6.31 8.73 21.69
N ARG A 40 -7.32 9.07 20.89
CA ARG A 40 -8.66 8.49 20.98
C ARG A 40 -8.67 7.01 20.60
N LEU A 41 -7.86 6.62 19.61
CA LEU A 41 -7.71 5.21 19.23
C LEU A 41 -6.91 4.42 20.26
N SER A 42 -5.79 4.98 20.74
CA SER A 42 -4.97 4.40 21.81
C SER A 42 -5.80 4.13 23.07
N THR A 43 -6.54 5.13 23.57
CA THR A 43 -7.42 4.93 24.74
C THR A 43 -8.48 3.85 24.50
N ALA A 44 -9.13 3.85 23.33
CA ALA A 44 -10.14 2.82 23.02
C ALA A 44 -9.51 1.41 22.92
N HIS A 45 -8.27 1.30 22.47
CA HIS A 45 -7.53 0.05 22.43
C HIS A 45 -7.17 -0.44 23.83
N GLU A 46 -6.60 0.43 24.66
CA GLU A 46 -6.23 0.15 26.05
C GLU A 46 -7.42 -0.25 26.92
N ASP A 47 -8.58 0.40 26.72
CA ASP A 47 -9.83 0.07 27.42
C ASP A 47 -10.52 -1.19 26.87
N GLY A 48 -9.98 -1.82 25.82
CA GLY A 48 -10.58 -2.99 25.16
C GLY A 48 -11.88 -2.69 24.39
N GLU A 49 -12.17 -1.42 24.11
CA GLU A 49 -13.37 -0.94 23.42
C GLU A 49 -13.26 -1.09 21.89
N SER A 50 -13.10 -2.32 21.40
CA SER A 50 -12.88 -2.62 19.98
C SER A 50 -13.95 -2.04 19.03
N ASP A 51 -15.22 -1.97 19.46
CA ASP A 51 -16.30 -1.35 18.68
C ASP A 51 -16.14 0.16 18.58
N ARG A 52 -15.70 0.81 19.67
CA ARG A 52 -15.42 2.24 19.66
C ARG A 52 -14.23 2.56 18.76
N TYR A 53 -13.15 1.80 18.89
CA TYR A 53 -11.98 1.89 18.01
C TYR A 53 -12.40 1.87 16.54
N ARG A 54 -13.13 0.83 16.12
CA ARG A 54 -13.59 0.68 14.73
C ARG A 54 -14.49 1.82 14.28
N ARG A 55 -15.38 2.31 15.14
CA ARG A 55 -16.27 3.44 14.80
C ARG A 55 -15.48 4.74 14.63
N ILE A 56 -14.49 5.03 15.48
CA ILE A 56 -13.62 6.21 15.33
C ILE A 56 -12.84 6.09 14.02
N SER A 57 -12.16 4.97 13.78
CA SER A 57 -11.39 4.77 12.55
C SER A 57 -12.25 4.94 11.30
N ARG A 58 -13.47 4.37 11.28
CA ARG A 58 -14.36 4.50 10.11
C ARG A 58 -14.88 5.92 9.90
N ALA A 59 -15.15 6.66 10.98
CA ALA A 59 -15.70 8.00 10.89
C ALA A 59 -14.67 9.03 10.39
N TYR A 60 -13.41 8.87 10.76
CA TYR A 60 -12.40 9.92 10.57
C TYR A 60 -11.29 9.58 9.56
N ARG A 61 -11.12 8.31 9.17
CA ARG A 61 -9.98 7.89 8.32
C ARG A 61 -9.90 8.63 7.00
N GLU A 62 -10.97 8.60 6.20
CA GLU A 62 -10.98 9.26 4.89
C GLU A 62 -10.74 10.77 5.04
N ARG A 63 -11.41 11.40 6.01
CA ARG A 63 -11.26 12.83 6.24
C ARG A 63 -9.83 13.23 6.64
N LEU A 64 -9.22 12.49 7.55
CA LEU A 64 -7.84 12.74 7.97
C LEU A 64 -6.86 12.53 6.81
N ILE A 65 -7.04 11.49 6.00
CA ILE A 65 -6.23 11.25 4.81
C ILE A 65 -6.33 12.44 3.86
N THR A 66 -7.55 12.90 3.54
CA THR A 66 -7.75 14.04 2.62
C THR A 66 -7.09 15.31 3.14
N VAL A 67 -7.37 15.73 4.38
CA VAL A 67 -6.83 16.99 4.91
C VAL A 67 -5.32 16.95 5.03
N LEU A 68 -4.75 15.81 5.43
CA LEU A 68 -3.31 15.64 5.53
C LEU A 68 -2.65 15.63 4.13
N ASP A 69 -3.25 14.95 3.15
CA ASP A 69 -2.77 14.92 1.76
C ASP A 69 -2.82 16.31 1.10
N ASP A 70 -3.87 17.10 1.35
CA ASP A 70 -3.99 18.48 0.85
C ASP A 70 -2.91 19.39 1.46
N ALA A 71 -2.65 19.24 2.77
CA ALA A 71 -1.59 19.98 3.45
C ALA A 71 -0.19 19.59 2.92
N ILE A 72 0.07 18.30 2.69
CA ILE A 72 1.34 17.82 2.11
C ILE A 72 1.54 18.35 0.69
N GLN A 73 0.49 18.40 -0.12
CA GLN A 73 0.57 18.99 -1.46
C GLN A 73 0.84 20.50 -1.44
N THR A 74 0.42 21.20 -0.38
CA THR A 74 0.61 22.64 -0.23
C THR A 74 1.96 23.00 0.37
N GLU A 75 2.34 22.34 1.46
CA GLU A 75 3.52 22.64 2.27
C GLU A 75 4.75 21.81 1.86
N GLY A 76 4.55 20.70 1.14
CA GLY A 76 5.61 19.83 0.65
C GLY A 76 6.01 18.72 1.63
N TRP A 77 7.18 18.11 1.39
CA TRP A 77 7.68 16.95 2.14
C TRP A 77 7.87 17.19 3.64
N GLU A 78 8.32 18.40 4.03
CA GLU A 78 8.75 18.69 5.40
C GLU A 78 7.64 18.40 6.43
N ILE A 79 6.38 18.71 6.10
CA ILE A 79 5.25 18.41 6.98
C ILE A 79 5.01 16.90 7.15
N LEU A 80 5.15 16.12 6.07
CA LEU A 80 4.99 14.67 6.12
C LEU A 80 6.11 14.06 6.98
N GLU A 81 7.34 14.51 6.78
CA GLU A 81 8.50 14.05 7.55
C GLU A 81 8.32 14.26 9.06
N GLU A 82 7.76 15.40 9.48
CA GLU A 82 7.44 15.64 10.90
C GLU A 82 6.47 14.58 11.46
N PHE A 83 5.41 14.24 10.71
CA PHE A 83 4.46 13.22 11.13
C PHE A 83 5.06 11.81 11.14
N LEU A 84 5.86 11.46 10.12
CA LEU A 84 6.54 10.17 10.08
C LEU A 84 7.50 10.01 11.25
N ASN A 85 8.25 11.06 11.60
CA ASN A 85 9.16 11.05 12.75
C ASN A 85 8.41 10.96 14.09
N ALA A 86 7.27 11.64 14.22
CA ALA A 86 6.47 11.64 15.44
C ALA A 86 5.76 10.30 15.71
N TYR A 87 5.41 9.57 14.65
CA TYR A 87 4.64 8.33 14.71
C TYR A 87 5.35 7.17 13.99
N HIS A 88 6.68 7.11 14.11
CA HIS A 88 7.46 6.03 13.50
C HIS A 88 7.34 4.73 14.32
N PRO A 89 6.94 3.59 13.72
CA PRO A 89 6.69 2.34 14.44
C PRO A 89 7.87 1.80 15.26
N GLU A 90 9.10 2.14 14.89
CA GLU A 90 10.30 1.71 15.61
C GLU A 90 10.71 2.64 16.76
N THR A 91 10.24 3.89 16.78
CA THR A 91 10.67 4.89 17.77
C THR A 91 9.60 5.18 18.82
N THR A 92 8.35 4.81 18.55
CA THR A 92 7.23 4.99 19.47
C THR A 92 7.09 3.83 20.46
N ASP A 93 6.51 4.13 21.62
CA ASP A 93 6.09 3.10 22.58
C ASP A 93 4.85 2.37 22.05
N GLY A 94 5.07 1.30 21.29
CA GLY A 94 4.02 0.51 20.63
C GLY A 94 3.74 0.96 19.20
N PHE A 95 2.86 0.21 18.52
CA PHE A 95 2.53 0.46 17.10
C PHE A 95 1.50 1.60 16.99
N PRO A 96 1.83 2.74 16.36
CA PRO A 96 0.94 3.90 16.31
C PRO A 96 -0.38 3.59 15.61
N HIS A 97 -1.50 4.03 16.19
CA HIS A 97 -2.83 3.77 15.63
C HIS A 97 -3.14 4.62 14.38
N VAL A 98 -2.41 5.71 14.19
CA VAL A 98 -2.48 6.60 13.02
C VAL A 98 -1.70 6.06 11.81
N THR A 99 -0.97 4.95 11.96
CA THR A 99 -0.11 4.37 10.91
C THR A 99 -0.84 4.21 9.57
N THR A 100 -2.08 3.73 9.56
CA THR A 100 -2.84 3.56 8.28
C THR A 100 -3.15 4.87 7.56
N ILE A 101 -3.23 5.99 8.28
CA ILE A 101 -3.39 7.33 7.68
C ILE A 101 -2.08 7.73 7.03
N LEU A 102 -0.96 7.58 7.76
CA LEU A 102 0.38 7.92 7.31
C LEU A 102 0.82 7.06 6.12
N GLN A 103 0.60 5.75 6.15
CA GLN A 103 0.86 4.88 5.01
C GLN A 103 0.10 5.32 3.76
N ASN A 104 -1.15 5.77 3.89
CA ASN A 104 -1.93 6.22 2.75
C ASN A 104 -1.31 7.49 2.14
N VAL A 105 -1.15 8.56 2.93
CA VAL A 105 -0.61 9.84 2.41
C VAL A 105 0.83 9.71 1.93
N THR A 106 1.65 8.90 2.59
CA THR A 106 3.02 8.60 2.12
C THR A 106 2.96 7.82 0.81
N GLY A 107 2.06 6.82 0.68
CA GLY A 107 1.86 6.12 -0.58
C GLY A 107 1.45 7.05 -1.73
N ARG A 108 0.56 8.03 -1.47
CA ARG A 108 0.22 9.06 -2.46
C ARG A 108 1.42 9.90 -2.83
N TYR A 109 2.22 10.31 -1.84
CA TYR A 109 3.46 11.05 -2.05
C TYR A 109 4.46 10.28 -2.91
N LEU A 110 4.68 8.98 -2.65
CA LEU A 110 5.55 8.10 -3.44
C LEU A 110 5.12 8.08 -4.92
N ILE A 111 3.83 7.84 -5.16
CA ILE A 111 3.26 7.75 -6.51
C ILE A 111 3.43 9.07 -7.25
N ARG A 112 3.01 10.20 -6.65
CA ARG A 112 3.13 11.52 -7.28
C ARG A 112 4.58 11.85 -7.59
N THR A 113 5.49 11.67 -6.64
CA THR A 113 6.93 11.97 -6.80
C THR A 113 7.55 11.10 -7.90
N ARG A 114 7.23 9.81 -7.93
CA ARG A 114 7.76 8.89 -8.94
C ARG A 114 7.28 9.25 -10.35
N LEU A 115 6.03 9.70 -10.49
CA LEU A 115 5.45 10.06 -11.78
C LEU A 115 5.84 11.48 -12.25
N SER A 116 5.99 12.44 -11.33
CA SER A 116 6.37 13.82 -11.67
C SER A 116 7.86 14.01 -11.88
N ASP A 117 8.69 13.26 -11.15
CA ASP A 117 10.14 13.46 -11.09
C ASP A 117 10.89 12.15 -11.40
N SER A 118 11.38 11.46 -10.38
CA SER A 118 12.14 10.22 -10.51
C SER A 118 12.11 9.42 -9.20
N VAL A 119 12.67 8.20 -9.20
CA VAL A 119 12.82 7.45 -7.95
C VAL A 119 13.80 8.13 -7.01
N ASP A 120 14.88 8.74 -7.51
CA ASP A 120 15.89 9.43 -6.70
C ASP A 120 15.33 10.64 -5.93
N ALA A 121 14.18 11.19 -6.37
CA ALA A 121 13.49 12.27 -5.70
C ALA A 121 12.65 11.81 -4.49
N ILE A 122 12.40 10.49 -4.36
CA ILE A 122 11.69 9.93 -3.23
C ILE A 122 12.57 10.03 -1.98
N PRO A 123 12.10 10.66 -0.90
CA PRO A 123 12.87 10.73 0.33
C PRO A 123 13.03 9.34 0.96
N VAL A 124 14.27 8.95 1.27
CA VAL A 124 14.60 7.70 1.96
C VAL A 124 13.75 7.48 3.23
N PRO A 125 13.46 8.49 4.08
CA PRO A 125 12.61 8.29 5.25
C PRO A 125 11.19 7.82 4.92
N ALA A 126 10.64 8.15 3.74
CA ALA A 126 9.35 7.63 3.28
C ALA A 126 9.42 6.11 3.08
N LEU A 127 10.47 5.63 2.41
CA LEU A 127 10.68 4.21 2.15
C LEU A 127 11.04 3.45 3.43
N ALA A 128 11.85 4.05 4.30
CA ALA A 128 12.21 3.51 5.61
C ALA A 128 10.97 3.31 6.50
N PHE A 129 10.00 4.25 6.45
CA PHE A 129 8.74 4.11 7.17
C PHE A 129 7.98 2.86 6.73
N PHE A 130 7.85 2.59 5.42
CA PHE A 130 7.20 1.37 4.92
C PHE A 130 7.96 0.10 5.31
N SER A 131 9.29 0.07 5.19
CA SER A 131 10.08 -1.12 5.56
C SER A 131 9.99 -1.42 7.05
N SER A 132 9.96 -0.38 7.90
CA SER A 132 9.81 -0.53 9.35
C SER A 132 8.50 -1.23 9.75
N ILE A 133 7.45 -1.07 8.93
CA ILE A 133 6.15 -1.70 9.13
C ILE A 133 6.16 -3.14 8.61
N LEU A 134 6.77 -3.40 7.44
CA LEU A 134 6.93 -4.74 6.89
C LEU A 134 7.52 -5.70 7.93
N ASP A 135 8.57 -5.27 8.63
CA ASP A 135 9.27 -6.06 9.65
C ASP A 135 8.45 -6.36 10.92
N GLN A 136 7.29 -5.72 11.10
CA GLN A 136 6.48 -5.80 12.32
C GLN A 136 5.15 -6.53 12.15
N ILE A 137 4.68 -6.79 10.92
CA ILE A 137 3.37 -7.40 10.70
C ILE A 137 3.47 -8.94 10.75
N GLU A 138 3.23 -9.51 11.93
CA GLU A 138 3.00 -10.96 12.11
C GLU A 138 1.52 -11.28 12.37
N GLY A 139 1.02 -12.41 11.84
CA GLY A 139 -0.29 -12.99 12.21
C GLY A 139 -1.54 -12.42 11.50
N ASP A 140 -2.74 -12.87 11.87
CA ASP A 140 -4.01 -12.47 11.27
C ASP A 140 -4.57 -11.18 11.92
N GLY A 141 -5.25 -10.32 11.15
CA GLY A 141 -6.00 -9.16 11.69
C GLY A 141 -5.51 -7.76 11.32
N TYR A 142 -4.46 -7.65 10.50
CA TYR A 142 -3.86 -6.38 10.06
C TYR A 142 -4.13 -6.04 8.58
N ASP A 143 -5.25 -6.50 8.03
CA ASP A 143 -5.54 -6.43 6.59
C ASP A 143 -5.39 -5.00 6.01
N PHE A 144 -5.92 -3.99 6.71
CA PHE A 144 -5.77 -2.59 6.27
C PHE A 144 -4.34 -2.05 6.31
N ILE A 145 -3.53 -2.52 7.26
CA ILE A 145 -2.13 -2.11 7.38
C ILE A 145 -1.30 -2.80 6.28
N ARG A 146 -1.60 -4.08 6.00
CA ARG A 146 -0.99 -4.83 4.89
C ARG A 146 -1.33 -4.22 3.54
N GLU A 147 -2.60 -3.95 3.29
CA GLU A 147 -3.03 -3.30 2.05
C GLU A 147 -2.33 -1.94 1.85
N ALA A 148 -2.20 -1.17 2.92
CA ALA A 148 -1.56 0.13 2.85
C ALA A 148 -0.04 0.07 2.60
N LEU A 149 0.58 -1.12 2.56
CA LEU A 149 1.97 -1.31 2.14
C LEU A 149 2.15 -1.47 0.64
N HIS A 150 1.10 -1.72 -0.15
CA HIS A 150 1.25 -1.96 -1.59
C HIS A 150 2.03 -0.85 -2.31
N PRO A 151 1.83 0.45 -2.01
CA PRO A 151 2.58 1.54 -2.63
C PRO A 151 4.10 1.50 -2.42
N TYR A 152 4.62 0.68 -1.49
CA TYR A 152 6.05 0.51 -1.30
C TYR A 152 6.79 0.09 -2.58
N GLY A 153 6.12 -0.67 -3.46
CA GLY A 153 6.65 -1.04 -4.78
C GLY A 153 7.02 0.16 -5.67
N TRP A 154 6.44 1.34 -5.44
CA TRP A 154 6.76 2.56 -6.20
C TRP A 154 8.17 3.10 -5.94
N GLY A 155 8.83 2.66 -4.88
CA GLY A 155 10.24 2.97 -4.61
C GLY A 155 11.23 2.02 -5.28
N ILE A 156 10.80 1.08 -6.12
CA ILE A 156 11.71 0.14 -6.77
C ILE A 156 12.78 0.86 -7.59
N GLY A 157 14.03 0.38 -7.48
CA GLY A 157 15.19 0.99 -8.14
C GLY A 157 15.81 2.19 -7.41
N HIS A 158 15.36 2.53 -6.20
CA HIS A 158 15.92 3.64 -5.43
C HIS A 158 17.41 3.42 -5.08
N PRO A 159 18.30 4.40 -5.33
CA PRO A 159 19.75 4.19 -5.18
C PRO A 159 20.19 3.99 -3.72
N ASP A 160 19.52 4.66 -2.78
CA ASP A 160 19.88 4.66 -1.37
C ASP A 160 18.95 3.80 -0.48
N HIS A 161 18.01 3.04 -1.07
CA HIS A 161 17.08 2.19 -0.32
C HIS A 161 16.64 0.97 -1.15
N SER A 162 17.02 -0.24 -0.72
CA SER A 162 16.77 -1.44 -1.52
C SER A 162 15.35 -1.98 -1.33
N VAL A 163 14.40 -1.41 -2.08
CA VAL A 163 12.99 -1.85 -2.08
C VAL A 163 12.87 -3.30 -2.57
N ALA A 164 13.59 -3.66 -3.64
CA ALA A 164 13.54 -5.00 -4.20
C ALA A 164 14.01 -6.06 -3.21
N ASP A 165 15.13 -5.84 -2.51
CA ASP A 165 15.65 -6.78 -1.51
C ASP A 165 14.68 -6.92 -0.33
N ASN A 166 14.08 -5.81 0.14
CA ASN A 166 13.14 -5.83 1.25
C ASN A 166 11.84 -6.59 0.88
N ILE A 167 11.34 -6.42 -0.34
CA ILE A 167 10.20 -7.21 -0.87
C ILE A 167 10.57 -8.68 -0.98
N HIS A 168 11.74 -8.98 -1.54
CA HIS A 168 12.24 -10.35 -1.72
C HIS A 168 12.38 -11.09 -0.39
N GLN A 169 12.95 -10.44 0.64
CA GLN A 169 13.10 -11.02 1.97
C GLN A 169 11.76 -11.44 2.60
N HIS A 170 10.67 -10.73 2.27
CA HIS A 170 9.31 -11.02 2.77
C HIS A 170 8.57 -12.11 1.97
N ALA A 171 9.10 -12.58 0.86
CA ALA A 171 8.40 -13.53 -0.01
C ALA A 171 8.14 -14.89 0.66
N SER A 172 9.00 -15.29 1.59
CA SER A 172 8.88 -16.55 2.35
C SER A 172 7.74 -16.56 3.37
N THR A 173 7.31 -15.38 3.84
CA THR A 173 6.33 -15.24 4.93
C THR A 173 5.00 -14.64 4.47
N GLY A 174 4.96 -13.95 3.33
CA GLY A 174 3.78 -13.20 2.89
C GLY A 174 3.65 -13.02 1.38
N LEU A 175 3.58 -14.11 0.61
CA LEU A 175 3.46 -14.02 -0.86
C LEU A 175 2.29 -13.15 -1.36
N PRO A 176 1.09 -13.15 -0.76
CA PRO A 176 0.02 -12.24 -1.17
C PRO A 176 0.39 -10.75 -1.09
N LEU A 177 1.09 -10.35 -0.02
CA LEU A 177 1.54 -8.97 0.15
C LEU A 177 2.68 -8.64 -0.82
N VAL A 178 3.61 -9.58 -1.02
CA VAL A 178 4.69 -9.43 -2.01
C VAL A 178 4.14 -9.27 -3.41
N ASN A 179 3.16 -10.07 -3.82
CA ASN A 179 2.51 -9.95 -5.13
C ASN A 179 1.87 -8.57 -5.32
N ALA A 180 1.19 -8.03 -4.30
CA ALA A 180 0.57 -6.72 -4.37
C ALA A 180 1.61 -5.56 -4.45
N MET A 181 2.71 -5.66 -3.71
CA MET A 181 3.81 -4.69 -3.85
C MET A 181 4.50 -4.80 -5.22
N LEU A 182 4.63 -6.03 -5.74
CA LEU A 182 5.19 -6.29 -7.06
C LEU A 182 4.31 -5.71 -8.18
N GLU A 183 2.98 -5.83 -8.07
CA GLU A 183 2.03 -5.19 -8.99
C GLU A 183 2.27 -3.67 -9.04
N HIS A 184 2.34 -3.02 -7.86
CA HIS A 184 2.68 -1.60 -7.76
C HIS A 184 4.07 -1.27 -8.35
N ALA A 185 5.05 -2.16 -8.21
CA ALA A 185 6.36 -1.99 -8.81
C ALA A 185 6.29 -2.05 -10.36
N PHE A 186 5.41 -2.86 -10.95
CA PHE A 186 5.20 -2.86 -12.42
C PHE A 186 4.73 -1.50 -12.92
N TYR A 187 3.77 -0.87 -12.21
CA TYR A 187 3.33 0.49 -12.53
C TYR A 187 4.46 1.54 -12.44
N ALA A 188 5.38 1.37 -11.50
CA ALA A 188 6.46 2.32 -11.26
C ALA A 188 7.69 2.14 -12.17
N ASP A 189 8.07 0.89 -12.46
CA ASP A 189 9.21 0.50 -13.27
C ASP A 189 9.13 -0.98 -13.70
N GLN A 190 8.52 -1.24 -14.85
CA GLN A 190 8.31 -2.61 -15.33
C GLN A 190 9.61 -3.41 -15.55
N HIS A 191 10.75 -2.75 -15.84
CA HIS A 191 12.02 -3.45 -16.06
C HIS A 191 12.65 -3.90 -14.74
N SER A 192 12.60 -3.04 -13.72
CA SER A 192 13.06 -3.40 -12.38
C SER A 192 12.10 -4.42 -11.71
N ALA A 193 10.80 -4.30 -11.97
CA ALA A 193 9.79 -5.23 -11.45
C ALA A 193 9.92 -6.64 -12.05
N ILE A 194 10.18 -6.77 -13.36
CA ILE A 194 10.40 -8.09 -13.97
C ILE A 194 11.70 -8.74 -13.48
N GLU A 195 12.75 -7.97 -13.19
CA GLU A 195 13.96 -8.50 -12.56
C GLU A 195 13.68 -9.04 -11.16
N LEU A 196 12.89 -8.34 -10.36
CA LEU A 196 12.43 -8.83 -9.05
C LEU A 196 11.54 -10.07 -9.18
N LEU A 197 10.61 -10.10 -10.14
CA LEU A 197 9.76 -11.27 -10.40
C LEU A 197 10.60 -12.52 -10.74
N GLU A 198 11.60 -12.38 -11.62
CA GLU A 198 12.52 -13.46 -11.95
C GLU A 198 13.31 -13.95 -10.74
N GLN A 199 13.79 -13.05 -9.88
CA GLN A 199 14.47 -13.42 -8.64
C GLN A 199 13.53 -14.22 -7.72
N LEU A 200 12.32 -13.71 -7.50
CA LEU A 200 11.30 -14.35 -6.65
C LEU A 200 10.92 -15.75 -7.14
N ILE A 201 10.72 -15.94 -8.45
CA ILE A 201 10.35 -17.25 -9.02
C ILE A 201 11.47 -18.30 -8.88
N ASN A 202 12.72 -17.83 -8.88
CA ASN A 202 13.90 -18.67 -8.71
C ASN A 202 14.23 -18.94 -7.23
N ASP A 203 13.58 -18.25 -6.28
CA ASP A 203 13.77 -18.51 -4.85
C ASP A 203 13.00 -19.76 -4.41
N GLU A 204 13.72 -20.75 -3.87
CA GLU A 204 13.15 -21.98 -3.31
C GLU A 204 12.07 -21.71 -2.24
N ALA A 205 12.17 -20.62 -1.49
CA ALA A 205 11.19 -20.24 -0.48
C ALA A 205 9.81 -19.94 -1.09
N VAL A 206 9.77 -19.44 -2.33
CA VAL A 206 8.57 -19.04 -3.06
C VAL A 206 7.99 -20.18 -3.88
N ARG A 207 8.79 -21.18 -4.29
CA ARG A 207 8.34 -22.30 -5.15
C ARG A 207 7.30 -23.23 -4.50
N GLN A 208 6.93 -22.99 -3.24
CA GLN A 208 5.91 -23.77 -2.54
C GLN A 208 4.51 -23.59 -3.16
N THR A 209 3.62 -24.53 -2.86
CA THR A 209 2.21 -24.43 -3.26
C THR A 209 1.38 -23.80 -2.16
N LEU A 210 0.54 -22.85 -2.53
CA LEU A 210 -0.32 -22.11 -1.61
C LEU A 210 -1.77 -22.60 -1.70
N PRO A 211 -2.54 -22.58 -0.60
CA PRO A 211 -3.99 -22.74 -0.67
C PRO A 211 -4.60 -21.66 -1.56
N TYR A 212 -5.43 -22.07 -2.52
CA TYR A 212 -6.14 -21.15 -3.41
C TYR A 212 -7.62 -21.56 -3.55
N ARG A 213 -8.48 -20.66 -4.06
CA ARG A 213 -9.93 -20.92 -4.20
C ARG A 213 -10.23 -22.19 -5.01
N SER A 214 -9.40 -22.49 -6.02
CA SER A 214 -9.47 -23.69 -6.86
C SER A 214 -8.71 -24.91 -6.31
N GLY A 215 -8.14 -24.81 -5.11
CA GLY A 215 -7.37 -25.87 -4.46
C GLY A 215 -5.97 -25.41 -4.09
N LYS A 216 -5.01 -25.58 -5.01
CA LYS A 216 -3.62 -25.17 -4.81
C LYS A 216 -3.10 -24.44 -6.04
N ILE A 217 -2.23 -23.47 -5.82
CA ILE A 217 -1.53 -22.71 -6.85
C ILE A 217 -0.03 -22.73 -6.54
N SER A 218 0.82 -22.78 -7.56
CA SER A 218 2.27 -22.64 -7.36
C SER A 218 2.61 -21.17 -7.09
N GLY A 219 3.63 -20.91 -6.27
CA GLY A 219 4.10 -19.54 -6.05
C GLY A 219 4.44 -18.79 -7.35
N PRO A 220 5.15 -19.39 -8.33
CA PRO A 220 5.37 -18.75 -9.62
C PRO A 220 4.10 -18.37 -10.37
N ARG A 221 3.09 -19.25 -10.41
CA ARG A 221 1.79 -18.91 -11.02
C ARG A 221 1.09 -17.80 -10.25
N TYR A 222 1.23 -17.78 -8.93
CA TYR A 222 0.65 -16.74 -8.09
C TYR A 222 1.29 -15.37 -8.35
N LEU A 223 2.61 -15.30 -8.46
CA LEU A 223 3.35 -14.06 -8.71
C LEU A 223 3.13 -13.47 -10.12
N LEU A 224 2.74 -14.29 -11.09
CA LEU A 224 2.36 -13.83 -12.42
C LEU A 224 1.05 -13.03 -12.43
N ASP A 225 0.30 -13.03 -11.33
CA ASP A 225 -0.87 -12.16 -11.16
C ASP A 225 -0.48 -10.68 -11.09
N ALA A 226 0.71 -10.33 -10.56
CA ALA A 226 1.17 -8.95 -10.49
C ALA A 226 1.28 -8.25 -11.87
N PRO A 227 2.06 -8.76 -12.85
CA PRO A 227 2.08 -8.17 -14.19
C PRO A 227 0.73 -8.31 -14.92
N ALA A 228 -0.05 -9.34 -14.62
CA ALA A 228 -1.38 -9.55 -15.20
C ALA A 228 -2.40 -8.49 -14.74
N GLY A 229 -2.39 -8.18 -13.45
CA GLY A 229 -3.19 -7.11 -12.85
C GLY A 229 -2.84 -5.77 -13.47
N ALA A 230 -1.54 -5.49 -13.64
CA ALA A 230 -1.06 -4.25 -14.25
C ALA A 230 -1.58 -4.00 -15.69
N VAL A 231 -1.76 -5.04 -16.50
CA VAL A 231 -2.31 -4.94 -17.86
C VAL A 231 -3.83 -5.10 -17.94
N SER A 232 -4.47 -5.48 -16.83
CA SER A 232 -5.90 -5.76 -16.82
C SER A 232 -6.73 -4.47 -16.90
N GLU A 233 -8.03 -4.61 -17.12
CA GLU A 233 -8.97 -3.48 -17.04
C GLU A 233 -9.17 -2.97 -15.59
N PHE A 234 -8.56 -3.62 -14.59
CA PHE A 234 -8.69 -3.27 -13.19
C PHE A 234 -7.49 -2.48 -12.68
N SER A 235 -7.78 -1.31 -12.14
CA SER A 235 -6.81 -0.41 -11.53
C SER A 235 -6.59 -0.72 -10.05
N PRO A 236 -5.37 -0.54 -9.51
CA PRO A 236 -5.12 -0.64 -8.07
C PRO A 236 -5.92 0.41 -7.32
N THR A 237 -6.73 -0.06 -6.36
CA THR A 237 -7.56 0.79 -5.49
C THR A 237 -6.80 1.36 -4.27
N ILE A 238 -5.49 1.13 -4.23
CA ILE A 238 -4.57 1.57 -3.19
C ILE A 238 -3.63 2.62 -3.80
N PRO A 239 -3.35 3.75 -3.12
CA PRO A 239 -3.88 4.19 -1.83
C PRO A 239 -5.41 4.39 -1.83
N ARG A 240 -6.09 3.94 -0.78
CA ARG A 240 -7.55 4.07 -0.66
C ARG A 240 -8.00 5.54 -0.74
N TYR A 241 -9.23 5.75 -1.19
CA TYR A 241 -9.89 7.06 -1.31
C TYR A 241 -9.22 7.99 -2.34
N TRP A 242 -8.59 7.42 -3.35
CA TRP A 242 -7.94 8.16 -4.42
C TRP A 242 -7.95 7.36 -5.71
N GLU A 243 -8.60 7.90 -6.74
CA GLU A 243 -8.59 7.33 -8.09
C GLU A 243 -7.38 7.86 -8.86
N TRP A 244 -6.19 7.45 -8.41
CA TRP A 244 -4.91 8.05 -8.80
C TRP A 244 -4.62 8.01 -10.31
N GLN A 245 -5.06 6.95 -11.00
CA GLN A 245 -4.86 6.85 -12.44
C GLN A 245 -5.65 7.89 -13.21
N GLU A 246 -6.91 8.11 -12.82
CA GLU A 246 -7.76 9.14 -13.42
C GLU A 246 -7.25 10.55 -13.09
N ASP A 247 -6.91 10.78 -11.81
CA ASP A 247 -6.44 12.09 -11.34
C ASP A 247 -5.09 12.50 -11.92
N LEU A 248 -4.23 11.52 -12.24
CA LEU A 248 -2.87 11.75 -12.79
C LEU A 248 -2.77 11.47 -14.31
N ASP A 249 -3.88 11.15 -14.99
CA ASP A 249 -3.92 10.78 -16.41
C ASP A 249 -2.87 9.69 -16.76
N TYR A 250 -2.78 8.67 -15.91
CA TYR A 250 -1.80 7.59 -16.05
C TYR A 250 -2.42 6.39 -16.79
N GLU A 251 -1.76 5.96 -17.88
CA GLU A 251 -2.11 4.75 -18.63
C GLU A 251 -0.93 3.77 -18.61
N PHE A 252 -1.16 2.55 -18.15
CA PHE A 252 -0.15 1.49 -18.18
C PHE A 252 -0.03 0.90 -19.58
N VAL A 253 1.19 0.88 -20.12
CA VAL A 253 1.50 0.22 -21.38
C VAL A 253 2.66 -0.74 -21.15
N LEU A 254 2.39 -2.03 -21.33
CA LEU A 254 3.41 -3.07 -21.21
C LEU A 254 4.44 -2.94 -22.33
N ASP A 255 5.72 -2.87 -21.95
CA ASP A 255 6.83 -2.89 -22.89
C ASP A 255 7.02 -4.28 -23.48
N ALA A 256 7.35 -4.33 -24.77
CA ALA A 256 7.44 -5.59 -25.52
C ALA A 256 8.57 -6.52 -25.02
N ASP A 257 9.68 -5.97 -24.51
CA ASP A 257 10.76 -6.77 -23.94
C ASP A 257 10.34 -7.36 -22.58
N VAL A 258 9.57 -6.61 -21.79
CA VAL A 258 8.99 -7.10 -20.53
C VAL A 258 7.93 -8.16 -20.80
N GLU A 259 7.02 -7.92 -21.77
CA GLU A 259 6.03 -8.92 -22.20
C GLU A 259 6.70 -10.24 -22.59
N LYS A 260 7.77 -10.15 -23.37
CA LYS A 260 8.53 -11.33 -23.79
C LYS A 260 9.10 -12.10 -22.59
N ARG A 261 9.71 -11.41 -21.63
CA ARG A 261 10.25 -12.05 -20.40
C ARG A 261 9.15 -12.73 -19.59
N ILE A 262 7.98 -12.11 -19.46
CA ILE A 262 6.82 -12.72 -18.78
C ILE A 262 6.39 -14.00 -19.53
N ARG A 263 6.34 -13.96 -20.86
CA ARG A 263 6.01 -15.15 -21.68
C ARG A 263 7.04 -16.27 -21.53
N ASP A 264 8.32 -15.92 -21.49
CA ASP A 264 9.40 -16.88 -21.27
C ASP A 264 9.22 -17.59 -19.91
N ILE A 265 8.93 -16.84 -18.83
CA ILE A 265 8.61 -17.40 -17.50
C ILE A 265 7.41 -18.35 -17.56
N VAL A 266 6.33 -17.95 -18.23
CA VAL A 266 5.10 -18.78 -18.36
C VAL A 266 5.41 -20.11 -19.04
N THR A 267 6.22 -20.10 -20.10
CA THR A 267 6.64 -21.32 -20.81
C THR A 267 7.60 -22.16 -19.96
N GLU A 268 8.56 -21.56 -19.26
CA GLU A 268 9.53 -22.27 -18.42
C GLU A 268 8.88 -22.97 -17.22
N GLU A 269 7.87 -22.34 -16.61
CA GLU A 269 7.11 -22.93 -15.50
C GLU A 269 5.94 -23.83 -15.99
N GLY A 270 5.76 -23.99 -17.31
CA GLY A 270 4.76 -24.88 -17.92
C GLY A 270 3.31 -24.45 -17.66
N ILE A 271 3.08 -23.15 -17.50
CA ILE A 271 1.77 -22.55 -17.18
C ILE A 271 0.91 -22.38 -18.44
N ASP A 272 1.56 -22.26 -19.60
CA ASP A 272 0.90 -22.13 -20.92
C ASP A 272 -0.04 -23.27 -21.27
N GLY A 273 0.19 -24.48 -20.72
CA GLY A 273 -0.66 -25.66 -20.96
C GLY A 273 -2.11 -25.51 -20.51
N ASP A 274 -2.39 -24.61 -19.56
CA ASP A 274 -3.73 -24.34 -19.03
C ASP A 274 -4.36 -23.06 -19.63
N LEU A 275 -3.66 -22.36 -20.53
CA LEU A 275 -4.11 -21.11 -21.14
C LEU A 275 -4.71 -21.31 -22.54
N PRO A 276 -5.56 -20.38 -23.03
CA PRO A 276 -6.01 -20.35 -24.41
C PRO A 276 -4.84 -20.26 -25.41
N THR A 277 -5.03 -20.70 -26.65
CA THR A 277 -3.97 -20.65 -27.68
C THR A 277 -3.53 -19.22 -28.04
N ASP A 278 -4.42 -18.25 -27.85
CA ASP A 278 -4.26 -16.83 -28.13
C ASP A 278 -4.18 -15.98 -26.85
N TRP A 279 -3.70 -16.57 -25.75
CA TRP A 279 -3.62 -15.91 -24.46
C TRP A 279 -2.74 -14.63 -24.46
N THR A 280 -3.19 -13.69 -23.65
CA THR A 280 -2.59 -12.39 -23.36
C THR A 280 -2.13 -12.36 -21.90
N ILE A 281 -1.23 -11.43 -21.54
CA ILE A 281 -0.76 -11.31 -20.15
C ILE A 281 -1.93 -11.12 -19.16
N ALA A 282 -3.03 -10.48 -19.59
CA ALA A 282 -4.23 -10.31 -18.76
C ALA A 282 -4.93 -11.65 -18.40
N ASP A 283 -4.76 -12.71 -19.21
CA ASP A 283 -5.31 -14.04 -18.92
C ASP A 283 -4.58 -14.75 -17.76
N LEU A 284 -3.48 -14.18 -17.27
CA LEU A 284 -2.76 -14.65 -16.09
C LEU A 284 -3.37 -14.12 -14.77
N THR A 285 -4.38 -13.26 -14.81
CA THR A 285 -5.10 -12.80 -13.61
C THR A 285 -5.77 -13.96 -12.85
N LEU A 286 -5.94 -13.82 -11.53
CA LEU A 286 -6.40 -14.88 -10.60
C LEU A 286 -7.82 -14.75 -10.03
#